data_AF-A0A9W6TFG9-F1
#
_entry.id   AF-A0A9W6TFG9-F1
#
_cell.length_a   1.000
_cell.length_b   1.000
_cell.length_c   1.000
_cell.angle_alpha   90.00
_cell.angle_beta   90.00
_cell.angle_gamma   90.00
#
_symmetry.space_group_name_H-M   'P 1'
#
loop_
_entity.id
_entity.type
_entity.pdbx_description
1 polymer ?
#
loop_
_entity_poly.entity_id
_entity_poly.type
_entity_poly.pdbx_seq_one_letter_code
_entity_poly.pdbx_strand_id
1 'polypeptide(L)'
;MWADWVPHLRDNYNVRTLSYVNTFLANVSTKTTGYNTSLYDIAKREGRFVTNTTAENDSVWTITNGVGIHAGILDLSNQSTVEWVKQLVKQQYYSVPMSGMMQDFGEYLTVDDSVSLSHGTVSSRTFHNVYPTVCATLLREVVEELGLANETIGFHRSAGTFSAKQTTVSGDQNIDESREDGLRVVVSSALHIGASGFAHTHSDVGGYTNIFSSIGNFTRSAALLGRWRELSAFRCGFRTTKATFLR
;
A
#
# COMPACT_ATOMS: atom_id res chain seq x y z
N MET A 1 -19.68 1.02 16.79
CA MET A 1 -19.25 1.12 15.38
C MET A 1 -17.72 1.29 15.32
N TRP A 2 -17.08 1.31 14.14
CA TRP A 2 -15.62 1.50 14.03
C TRP A 2 -15.13 2.75 14.78
N ALA A 3 -15.89 3.84 14.71
CA ALA A 3 -15.63 5.10 15.40
C ALA A 3 -15.57 4.98 16.93
N ASP A 4 -16.33 4.05 17.52
CA ASP A 4 -16.30 3.80 18.97
C ASP A 4 -15.27 2.73 19.35
N TRP A 5 -15.08 1.77 18.45
CA TRP A 5 -14.24 0.60 18.71
C TRP A 5 -12.75 0.93 18.76
N VAL A 6 -12.27 1.78 17.85
CA VAL A 6 -10.85 2.14 17.79
C VAL A 6 -10.40 2.91 19.06
N PRO A 7 -11.11 3.96 19.52
CA PRO A 7 -10.82 4.58 20.82
C PRO A 7 -10.94 3.58 21.98
N HIS A 8 -12.00 2.76 22.00
CA HIS A 8 -12.20 1.78 23.08
C HIS A 8 -11.03 0.81 23.25
N LEU A 9 -10.48 0.29 22.15
CA LEU A 9 -9.28 -0.56 22.15
C LEU A 9 -8.07 0.14 22.77
N ARG A 10 -7.86 1.40 22.39
CA ARG A 10 -6.74 2.20 22.90
C ARG A 10 -6.91 2.50 24.39
N ASP A 11 -8.07 3.01 24.77
CA ASP A 11 -8.32 3.58 26.10
C ASP A 11 -8.48 2.50 27.18
N ASN A 12 -9.04 1.34 26.83
CA ASN A 12 -9.37 0.29 27.82
C ASN A 12 -8.38 -0.88 27.81
N TYR A 13 -7.65 -1.09 26.71
CA TYR A 13 -6.78 -2.25 26.54
C TYR A 13 -5.36 -1.91 26.10
N ASN A 14 -5.04 -0.62 25.88
CA ASN A 14 -3.75 -0.19 25.33
C ASN A 14 -3.42 -0.88 23.99
N VAL A 15 -4.46 -1.17 23.20
CA VAL A 15 -4.32 -1.79 21.87
C VAL A 15 -4.34 -0.70 20.81
N ARG A 16 -3.25 -0.60 20.05
CA ARG A 16 -3.10 0.34 18.93
C ARG A 16 -3.67 -0.29 17.65
N THR A 17 -4.47 0.47 16.91
CA THR A 17 -5.11 0.00 15.68
C THR A 17 -4.36 0.49 14.45
N LEU A 18 -4.04 -0.43 13.55
CA LEU A 18 -3.50 -0.13 12.23
C LEU A 18 -4.52 -0.52 11.14
N SER A 19 -4.47 0.16 10.01
CA SER A 19 -5.31 -0.15 8.84
C SER A 19 -4.51 0.01 7.54
N TYR A 20 -5.19 0.11 6.42
CA TYR A 20 -4.63 0.00 5.08
C TYR A 20 -5.05 1.18 4.20
N VAL A 21 -4.11 1.70 3.41
CA VAL A 21 -4.36 2.66 2.34
C VAL A 21 -3.52 2.29 1.12
N ASN A 22 -3.98 2.69 -0.06
CA ASN A 22 -3.19 2.63 -1.29
C ASN A 22 -3.55 3.80 -2.21
N THR A 23 -2.88 3.88 -3.36
CA THR A 23 -3.07 4.98 -4.32
C THR A 23 -4.14 4.72 -5.38
N PHE A 24 -4.98 3.72 -5.18
CA PHE A 24 -6.07 3.39 -6.09
C PHE A 24 -7.42 3.71 -5.48
N LEU A 25 -8.38 4.03 -6.33
CA LEU A 25 -9.78 4.11 -5.92
C LEU A 25 -10.57 3.11 -6.74
N ALA A 26 -11.25 2.20 -6.06
CA ALA A 26 -12.11 1.21 -6.71
C ALA A 26 -13.39 1.88 -7.23
N ASN A 27 -13.77 1.58 -8.46
CA ASN A 27 -15.10 1.85 -8.98
C ASN A 27 -16.10 0.94 -8.26
N VAL A 28 -17.00 1.55 -7.48
CA VAL A 28 -18.00 0.86 -6.66
C VAL A 28 -19.42 0.97 -7.23
N SER A 29 -19.57 1.46 -8.46
CA SER A 29 -20.89 1.65 -9.12
C SER A 29 -21.73 0.37 -9.21
N THR A 30 -21.08 -0.79 -9.26
CA THR A 30 -21.76 -2.10 -9.29
C THR A 30 -22.01 -2.69 -7.90
N LYS A 31 -21.50 -2.07 -6.84
CA LYS A 31 -21.71 -2.54 -5.46
C LYS A 31 -23.02 -1.97 -4.92
N THR A 32 -23.78 -2.84 -4.25
CA THR A 32 -25.05 -2.46 -3.59
C THR A 32 -24.85 -2.02 -2.14
N THR A 33 -23.73 -2.39 -1.50
CA THR A 33 -23.40 -2.07 -0.11
C THR A 33 -21.88 -1.93 0.07
N GLY A 34 -21.43 -1.50 1.26
CA GLY A 34 -20.01 -1.46 1.63
C GLY A 34 -19.28 -0.15 1.31
N TYR A 35 -20.00 0.90 0.94
CA TYR A 35 -19.50 2.26 0.79
C TYR A 35 -20.62 3.28 1.06
N ASN A 36 -20.25 4.46 1.55
CA ASN A 36 -21.18 5.59 1.73
C ASN A 36 -21.01 6.66 0.64
N THR A 37 -19.80 6.79 0.11
CA THR A 37 -19.44 7.80 -0.89
C THR A 37 -18.51 7.19 -1.92
N SER A 38 -18.82 7.40 -3.20
CA SER A 38 -17.96 6.95 -4.29
C SER A 38 -16.79 7.93 -4.47
N LEU A 39 -15.67 7.64 -3.82
CA LEU A 39 -14.43 8.40 -4.00
C LEU A 39 -13.93 8.34 -5.43
N TYR A 40 -14.19 7.22 -6.13
CA TYR A 40 -13.86 7.07 -7.55
C TYR A 40 -14.59 8.10 -8.41
N ASP A 41 -15.91 8.27 -8.25
CA ASP A 41 -16.68 9.21 -9.07
C ASP A 41 -16.30 10.67 -8.78
N ILE A 42 -15.96 10.98 -7.52
CA ILE A 42 -15.43 12.28 -7.13
C ILE A 42 -14.10 12.55 -7.84
N ALA A 43 -13.14 11.63 -7.72
CA ALA A 43 -11.83 11.76 -8.34
C ALA A 43 -11.91 11.82 -9.88
N LYS A 44 -12.80 11.04 -10.50
CA LYS A 44 -13.04 11.06 -11.95
C LYS A 44 -13.57 12.41 -12.42
N ARG A 45 -14.62 12.93 -11.77
CA ARG A 45 -15.23 14.22 -12.10
C ARG A 45 -14.25 15.39 -11.93
N GLU A 46 -13.32 15.27 -10.98
CA GLU A 46 -12.31 16.30 -10.69
C GLU A 46 -10.99 16.09 -11.46
N GLY A 47 -10.92 15.11 -12.37
CA GLY A 47 -9.73 14.90 -13.21
C GLY A 47 -8.48 14.46 -12.43
N ARG A 48 -8.65 13.67 -11.36
CA ARG A 48 -7.56 13.30 -10.43
C ARG A 48 -6.87 11.98 -10.75
N PHE A 49 -7.28 11.29 -11.80
CA PHE A 49 -6.70 10.01 -12.19
C PHE A 49 -5.69 10.16 -13.32
N VAL A 50 -4.76 9.21 -13.38
CA VAL A 50 -4.00 8.93 -14.60
C VAL A 50 -5.01 8.60 -15.71
N THR A 51 -4.80 9.14 -16.91
CA THR A 51 -5.71 8.94 -18.05
C THR A 51 -5.05 8.13 -19.16
N ASN A 52 -5.88 7.47 -19.97
CA ASN A 52 -5.48 6.72 -21.15
C ASN A 52 -5.63 7.60 -22.40
N THR A 53 -4.53 7.94 -23.06
CA THR A 53 -4.49 8.80 -24.25
C THR A 53 -4.99 8.12 -25.53
N THR A 54 -5.12 6.80 -25.51
CA THR A 54 -5.59 6.00 -26.67
C THR A 54 -7.09 5.72 -26.64
N ALA A 55 -7.74 6.00 -25.52
CA ALA A 55 -9.18 5.82 -25.34
C ALA A 55 -9.94 7.08 -25.74
N GLU A 56 -11.18 6.93 -26.20
CA GLU A 56 -12.07 8.08 -26.40
C GLU A 56 -12.23 8.87 -25.09
N ASN A 57 -12.04 10.20 -25.17
CA ASN A 57 -12.17 11.17 -24.07
C ASN A 57 -11.18 11.00 -22.90
N ASP A 58 -9.93 10.58 -23.14
CA ASP A 58 -8.89 10.47 -22.11
C ASP A 58 -9.38 9.69 -20.87
N SER A 59 -9.96 8.52 -21.10
CA SER A 59 -10.62 7.75 -20.04
C SER A 59 -9.67 7.36 -18.90
N VAL A 60 -10.21 7.13 -17.70
CA VAL A 60 -9.42 6.74 -16.51
C VAL A 60 -8.58 5.49 -16.78
N TRP A 61 -7.26 5.58 -16.55
CA TRP A 61 -6.38 4.43 -16.57
C TRP A 61 -6.75 3.47 -15.44
N THR A 62 -7.25 2.29 -15.81
CA THR A 62 -7.89 1.36 -14.89
C THR A 62 -7.03 0.11 -14.71
N ILE A 63 -6.76 -0.24 -13.45
CA ILE A 63 -6.18 -1.53 -13.08
C ILE A 63 -7.29 -2.56 -12.92
N THR A 64 -7.12 -3.70 -13.58
CA THR A 64 -8.08 -4.82 -13.62
C THR A 64 -7.55 -6.11 -13.01
N ASN A 65 -6.52 -6.03 -12.16
CA ASN A 65 -5.95 -7.21 -11.52
C ASN A 65 -6.91 -7.75 -10.46
N GLY A 66 -7.45 -8.95 -10.71
CA GLY A 66 -8.38 -9.66 -9.83
C GLY A 66 -9.83 -9.57 -10.28
N VAL A 67 -10.61 -10.62 -9.98
CA VAL A 67 -12.02 -10.71 -10.36
C VAL A 67 -12.83 -9.58 -9.70
N GLY A 68 -13.45 -8.73 -10.52
CA GLY A 68 -14.35 -7.67 -10.06
C GLY A 68 -13.67 -6.42 -9.50
N ILE A 69 -12.35 -6.27 -9.68
CA ILE A 69 -11.62 -5.07 -9.29
C ILE A 69 -11.41 -4.20 -10.53
N HIS A 70 -12.08 -3.05 -10.56
CA HIS A 70 -11.81 -1.97 -11.51
C HIS A 70 -11.42 -0.75 -10.68
N ALA A 71 -10.15 -0.33 -10.72
CA ALA A 71 -9.68 0.78 -9.90
C ALA A 71 -8.85 1.78 -10.73
N GLY A 72 -9.05 3.07 -10.49
CA GLY A 72 -8.25 4.13 -11.11
C GLY A 72 -6.99 4.42 -10.30
N ILE A 73 -5.88 4.70 -10.98
CA ILE A 73 -4.64 5.16 -10.35
C ILE A 73 -4.71 6.68 -10.18
N LEU A 74 -4.53 7.19 -8.96
CA LEU A 74 -4.48 8.62 -8.70
C LEU A 74 -3.25 9.26 -9.36
N ASP A 75 -3.42 10.40 -10.02
CA ASP A 75 -2.31 11.13 -10.61
C ASP A 75 -1.58 11.96 -9.56
N LEU A 76 -0.61 11.33 -8.89
CA LEU A 76 0.23 11.98 -7.89
C LEU A 76 1.30 12.91 -8.47
N SER A 77 1.39 13.04 -9.81
CA SER A 77 2.23 14.07 -10.42
C SER A 77 1.60 15.46 -10.34
N ASN A 78 0.29 15.52 -10.10
CA ASN A 78 -0.48 16.74 -9.96
C ASN A 78 -0.61 17.13 -8.48
N GLN A 79 -0.06 18.29 -8.09
CA GLN A 79 -0.09 18.76 -6.71
C GLN A 79 -1.52 18.92 -6.16
N SER A 80 -2.49 19.29 -7.01
CA SER A 80 -3.88 19.42 -6.56
C SER A 80 -4.49 18.07 -6.17
N THR A 81 -4.05 16.97 -6.80
CA THR A 81 -4.41 15.59 -6.43
C THR A 81 -3.72 15.20 -5.13
N VAL A 82 -2.43 15.51 -4.97
CA VAL A 82 -1.69 15.26 -3.73
C VAL A 82 -2.40 15.91 -2.53
N GLU A 83 -2.74 17.20 -2.61
CA GLU A 83 -3.45 17.89 -1.54
C GLU A 83 -4.83 17.29 -1.25
N TRP A 84 -5.56 16.89 -2.29
CA TRP A 84 -6.85 16.22 -2.12
C TRP A 84 -6.71 14.87 -1.40
N VAL A 85 -5.70 14.07 -1.74
CA VAL A 85 -5.41 12.81 -1.04
C VAL A 85 -5.04 13.08 0.42
N LYS A 86 -4.22 14.11 0.70
CA LYS A 86 -3.88 14.48 2.08
C LYS A 86 -5.13 14.79 2.91
N GLN A 87 -6.04 15.61 2.37
CA GLN A 87 -7.30 15.94 3.05
C GLN A 87 -8.19 14.70 3.22
N LEU A 88 -8.27 13.84 2.21
CA LEU A 88 -9.03 12.61 2.28
C LEU A 88 -8.52 11.68 3.38
N VAL A 89 -7.20 11.48 3.48
CA VAL A 89 -6.59 10.66 4.53
C VAL A 89 -6.85 11.26 5.92
N LYS A 90 -6.69 12.57 6.09
CA LYS A 90 -7.02 13.25 7.36
C LYS A 90 -8.47 13.04 7.77
N GLN A 91 -9.41 13.19 6.83
CA GLN A 91 -10.84 13.13 7.11
C GLN A 91 -11.37 11.70 7.26
N GLN A 92 -10.87 10.75 6.48
CA GLN A 92 -11.39 9.39 6.47
C GLN A 92 -10.59 8.48 7.39
N TYR A 93 -9.26 8.44 7.20
CA TYR A 93 -8.38 7.52 7.91
C TYR A 93 -8.16 7.95 9.36
N TYR A 94 -7.86 9.23 9.58
CA TYR A 94 -7.61 9.81 10.90
C TYR A 94 -8.87 10.40 11.56
N SER A 95 -10.07 10.05 11.07
CA SER A 95 -11.34 10.33 11.78
C SER A 95 -11.42 9.65 13.15
N VAL A 96 -10.60 8.63 13.36
CA VAL A 96 -10.45 7.87 14.60
C VAL A 96 -8.96 7.80 14.95
N PRO A 97 -8.59 7.49 16.21
CA PRO A 97 -7.20 7.50 16.63
C PRO A 97 -6.46 6.24 16.11
N MET A 98 -6.14 6.24 14.82
CA MET A 98 -5.30 5.24 14.16
C MET A 98 -3.83 5.42 14.57
N SER A 99 -3.08 4.32 14.64
CA SER A 99 -1.67 4.30 15.08
C SER A 99 -0.70 3.88 13.97
N GLY A 100 -1.16 3.72 12.74
CA GLY A 100 -0.29 3.38 11.64
C GLY A 100 -0.98 2.65 10.51
N MET A 101 -0.33 2.60 9.36
CA MET A 101 -0.90 2.09 8.12
C MET A 101 0.06 1.21 7.35
N MET A 102 -0.47 0.16 6.74
CA MET A 102 0.11 -0.39 5.51
C MET A 102 -0.20 0.59 4.38
N GLN A 103 0.85 1.05 3.71
CA GLN A 103 0.81 2.07 2.66
C GLN A 103 1.20 1.38 1.35
N ASP A 104 0.23 0.73 0.75
CA ASP A 104 0.47 -0.28 -0.26
C ASP A 104 0.48 0.28 -1.69
N PHE A 105 1.02 -0.50 -2.62
CA PHE A 105 1.23 -0.17 -4.02
C PHE A 105 2.19 1.00 -4.23
N GLY A 106 2.15 1.61 -5.41
CA GLY A 106 3.06 2.66 -5.88
C GLY A 106 3.84 2.26 -7.15
N GLU A 107 3.98 0.97 -7.40
CA GLU A 107 4.78 0.41 -8.51
C GLU A 107 3.98 0.07 -9.77
N TYR A 108 2.68 0.40 -9.81
CA TYR A 108 1.75 0.02 -10.87
C TYR A 108 1.53 1.08 -11.95
N LEU A 109 2.08 2.28 -11.78
CA LEU A 109 2.02 3.30 -12.80
C LEU A 109 2.70 2.77 -14.07
N THR A 110 2.03 2.72 -15.22
CA THR A 110 2.68 2.24 -16.45
C THR A 110 3.67 3.28 -16.99
N VAL A 111 4.69 2.81 -17.73
CA VAL A 111 5.69 3.64 -18.42
C VAL A 111 5.36 3.83 -19.92
N ASP A 112 4.17 3.38 -20.32
CA ASP A 112 3.69 3.41 -21.70
C ASP A 112 3.32 4.84 -22.15
N ASP A 113 3.32 5.09 -23.45
CA ASP A 113 2.92 6.38 -24.03
C ASP A 113 1.39 6.53 -24.11
N SER A 114 0.65 5.44 -23.88
CA SER A 114 -0.80 5.40 -23.75
C SER A 114 -1.32 5.98 -22.43
N VAL A 115 -0.45 6.45 -21.53
CA VAL A 115 -0.88 7.17 -20.32
C VAL A 115 -0.47 8.63 -20.32
N SER A 116 -1.33 9.46 -19.74
CA SER A 116 -1.09 10.88 -19.50
C SER A 116 -1.13 11.19 -18.01
N LEU A 117 -0.12 11.95 -17.59
CA LEU A 117 0.08 12.48 -16.24
C LEU A 117 0.12 14.00 -16.31
N SER A 118 -0.54 14.68 -15.39
CA SER A 118 -0.67 16.14 -15.35
C SER A 118 -1.03 16.73 -16.72
N HIS A 119 -2.03 16.13 -17.39
CA HIS A 119 -2.44 16.53 -18.74
C HIS A 119 -1.30 16.48 -19.78
N GLY A 120 -0.40 15.52 -19.66
CA GLY A 120 0.69 15.25 -20.59
C GLY A 120 1.98 16.03 -20.31
N THR A 121 2.03 16.83 -19.26
CA THR A 121 3.23 17.62 -18.94
C THR A 121 4.30 16.82 -18.20
N VAL A 122 3.94 15.66 -17.62
CA VAL A 122 4.87 14.79 -16.88
C VAL A 122 5.03 13.46 -17.62
N SER A 123 6.29 13.09 -17.87
CA SER A 123 6.62 11.80 -18.50
C SER A 123 6.35 10.64 -17.54
N SER A 124 5.48 9.71 -17.94
CA SER A 124 5.18 8.47 -17.20
C SER A 124 6.44 7.63 -16.94
N ARG A 125 7.31 7.51 -17.95
CA ARG A 125 8.59 6.79 -17.87
C ARG A 125 9.52 7.34 -16.79
N THR A 126 9.55 8.65 -16.60
CA THR A 126 10.39 9.27 -15.55
C THR A 126 9.69 9.20 -14.19
N PHE A 127 8.37 9.41 -14.17
CA PHE A 127 7.61 9.48 -12.93
C PHE A 127 7.34 8.11 -12.28
N HIS A 128 7.37 7.01 -13.04
CA HIS A 128 7.15 5.65 -12.53
C HIS A 128 7.96 5.33 -11.26
N ASN A 129 9.27 5.58 -11.28
CA ASN A 129 10.13 5.31 -10.12
C ASN A 129 10.06 6.41 -9.03
N VAL A 130 9.49 7.57 -9.35
CA VAL A 130 9.27 8.68 -8.42
C VAL A 130 7.96 8.51 -7.65
N TYR A 131 6.98 7.87 -8.26
CA TYR A 131 5.62 7.71 -7.74
C TYR A 131 5.57 7.10 -6.33
N PRO A 132 6.30 6.01 -6.00
CA PRO A 132 6.38 5.50 -4.62
C PRO A 132 6.88 6.53 -3.61
N THR A 133 7.91 7.31 -3.97
CA THR A 133 8.46 8.35 -3.09
C THR A 133 7.45 9.47 -2.84
N VAL A 134 6.67 9.87 -3.87
CA VAL A 134 5.61 10.88 -3.69
C VAL A 134 4.50 10.35 -2.78
N CYS A 135 4.09 9.09 -2.95
CA CYS A 135 3.13 8.44 -2.07
C CYS A 135 3.63 8.37 -0.61
N ALA A 136 4.88 7.96 -0.38
CA ALA A 136 5.44 7.92 0.96
C ALA A 136 5.56 9.32 1.59
N THR A 137 5.95 10.31 0.78
CA THR A 137 6.09 11.70 1.24
C THR A 137 4.75 12.30 1.64
N LEU A 138 3.72 12.19 0.81
CA LEU A 138 2.41 12.78 1.12
C LEU A 138 1.79 12.15 2.38
N LEU A 139 1.95 10.83 2.59
CA LEU A 139 1.42 10.17 3.77
C LEU A 139 2.22 10.53 5.03
N ARG A 140 3.53 10.76 4.89
CA ARG A 140 4.36 11.29 5.97
C ARG A 140 3.96 12.72 6.34
N GLU A 141 3.73 13.59 5.36
CA GLU A 141 3.27 14.96 5.59
C GLU A 141 1.93 14.99 6.32
N VAL A 142 0.98 14.10 5.99
CA VAL A 142 -0.30 14.00 6.71
C VAL A 142 -0.09 13.76 8.20
N VAL A 143 0.80 12.82 8.57
CA VAL A 143 1.02 12.52 9.99
C VAL A 143 1.78 13.63 10.70
N GLU A 144 2.67 14.33 10.01
CA GLU A 144 3.40 15.48 10.56
C GLU A 144 2.45 16.68 10.78
N GLU A 145 1.61 16.98 9.80
CA GLU A 145 0.60 18.07 9.87
C GLU A 145 -0.45 17.82 10.96
N LEU A 146 -0.74 16.56 11.30
CA LEU A 146 -1.61 16.19 12.42
C LEU A 146 -0.87 16.11 13.76
N GLY A 147 0.45 16.29 13.80
CA GLY A 147 1.25 16.15 15.03
C GLY A 147 1.37 14.70 15.53
N LEU A 148 1.18 13.72 14.64
CA LEU A 148 1.13 12.29 14.95
C LEU A 148 2.40 11.52 14.56
N ALA A 149 3.44 12.21 14.08
CA ALA A 149 4.66 11.59 13.56
C ALA A 149 5.39 10.67 14.55
N ASN A 150 5.23 10.89 15.86
CA ASN A 150 5.82 10.08 16.93
C ASN A 150 4.86 9.00 17.48
N GLU A 151 3.59 9.02 17.07
CA GLU A 151 2.52 8.13 17.57
C GLU A 151 2.04 7.13 16.51
N THR A 152 2.56 7.25 15.28
CA THR A 152 2.12 6.47 14.13
C THR A 152 3.28 5.83 13.38
N ILE A 153 3.03 4.67 12.78
CA ILE A 153 3.98 3.98 11.91
C ILE A 153 3.40 3.75 10.51
N GLY A 154 4.15 4.13 9.48
CA GLY A 154 3.88 3.80 8.09
C GLY A 154 4.84 2.76 7.56
N PHE A 155 4.35 1.82 6.75
CA PHE A 155 5.20 0.88 6.04
C PHE A 155 4.66 0.62 4.63
N HIS A 156 5.56 0.71 3.65
CA HIS A 156 5.27 0.49 2.24
C HIS A 156 5.85 -0.85 1.77
N ARG A 157 5.43 -1.35 0.59
CA ARG A 157 6.19 -2.37 -0.13
C ARG A 157 6.98 -1.84 -1.32
N SER A 158 6.55 -0.71 -1.88
CA SER A 158 7.28 0.00 -2.93
C SER A 158 8.00 1.22 -2.35
N ALA A 159 9.14 1.56 -2.93
CA ALA A 159 9.92 2.72 -2.54
C ALA A 159 10.83 3.16 -3.70
N GLY A 160 11.16 4.45 -3.72
CA GLY A 160 12.14 5.02 -4.64
C GLY A 160 13.29 5.70 -3.88
N THR A 161 14.17 6.38 -4.62
CA THR A 161 15.23 7.20 -4.04
C THR A 161 14.63 8.20 -3.03
N PHE A 162 15.29 8.35 -1.88
CA PHE A 162 14.89 9.22 -0.76
C PHE A 162 13.64 8.80 0.04
N SER A 163 12.99 7.68 -0.30
CA SER A 163 11.85 7.16 0.48
C SER A 163 12.22 6.76 1.92
N ALA A 164 13.49 6.44 2.19
CA ALA A 164 13.96 5.99 3.50
C ALA A 164 13.72 7.00 4.65
N LYS A 165 13.57 8.29 4.33
CA LYS A 165 13.23 9.33 5.32
C LYS A 165 11.74 9.32 5.69
N GLN A 166 10.90 8.76 4.82
CA GLN A 166 9.45 8.87 4.89
C GLN A 166 8.79 7.59 5.45
N THR A 167 9.37 6.42 5.17
CA THR A 167 8.75 5.13 5.50
C THR A 167 9.76 4.00 5.74
N THR A 168 9.26 2.88 6.27
CA THR A 168 9.90 1.55 6.22
C THR A 168 9.37 0.72 5.05
N VAL A 169 10.06 -0.38 4.71
CA VAL A 169 9.67 -1.29 3.62
C VAL A 169 9.39 -2.71 4.15
N SER A 170 8.30 -3.32 3.67
CA SER A 170 7.94 -4.74 3.86
C SER A 170 7.21 -5.24 2.62
N GLY A 171 7.55 -6.41 2.09
CA GLY A 171 6.95 -6.93 0.85
C GLY A 171 6.36 -8.32 0.98
N ASP A 172 5.81 -8.80 -0.13
CA ASP A 172 5.13 -10.09 -0.22
C ASP A 172 6.13 -11.19 -0.51
N GLN A 173 6.19 -12.20 0.37
CA GLN A 173 6.94 -13.42 0.12
C GLN A 173 5.97 -14.58 -0.08
N ASN A 174 6.40 -15.59 -0.81
CA ASN A 174 5.74 -16.87 -0.89
C ASN A 174 5.65 -17.55 0.48
N ILE A 175 4.59 -18.33 0.66
CA ILE A 175 4.39 -19.17 1.85
C ILE A 175 5.23 -20.45 1.80
N ASP A 176 6.53 -20.31 1.54
CA ASP A 176 7.49 -21.40 1.49
C ASP A 176 8.87 -21.01 2.08
N GLU A 177 9.86 -21.88 1.89
CA GLU A 177 11.25 -21.65 2.31
C GLU A 177 12.20 -21.42 1.13
N SER A 178 11.67 -21.05 -0.04
CA SER A 178 12.49 -20.82 -1.23
C SER A 178 13.50 -19.70 -1.00
N ARG A 179 14.63 -19.79 -1.70
CA ARG A 179 15.72 -18.81 -1.60
C ARG A 179 15.34 -17.48 -2.24
N GLU A 180 14.56 -17.55 -3.31
CA GLU A 180 14.26 -16.43 -4.19
C GLU A 180 13.09 -15.58 -3.67
N ASP A 181 12.12 -16.19 -2.99
CA ASP A 181 10.89 -15.49 -2.61
C ASP A 181 10.23 -16.02 -1.33
N GLY A 182 10.86 -16.95 -0.60
CA GLY A 182 10.33 -17.55 0.63
C GLY A 182 10.93 -16.95 1.90
N LEU A 183 10.83 -17.68 3.01
CA LEU A 183 11.42 -17.28 4.30
C LEU A 183 12.91 -16.90 4.19
N ARG A 184 13.68 -17.57 3.34
CA ARG A 184 15.14 -17.39 3.25
C ARG A 184 15.53 -16.03 2.68
N VAL A 185 14.72 -15.45 1.80
CA VAL A 185 15.02 -14.15 1.17
C VAL A 185 14.89 -12.98 2.15
N VAL A 186 14.10 -13.14 3.23
CA VAL A 186 13.81 -12.09 4.21
C VAL A 186 15.08 -11.50 4.84
N VAL A 187 16.12 -12.31 5.03
CA VAL A 187 17.40 -11.84 5.58
C VAL A 187 18.19 -11.04 4.55
N SER A 188 18.38 -11.58 3.34
CA SER A 188 19.13 -10.90 2.28
C SER A 188 18.43 -9.62 1.82
N SER A 189 17.10 -9.63 1.69
CA SER A 189 16.32 -8.44 1.33
C SER A 189 16.50 -7.33 2.36
N ALA A 190 16.46 -7.67 3.66
CA ALA A 190 16.66 -6.69 4.70
C ALA A 190 18.07 -6.07 4.71
N LEU A 191 19.11 -6.85 4.36
CA LEU A 191 20.46 -6.32 4.21
C LEU A 191 20.57 -5.35 3.03
N HIS A 192 19.95 -5.67 1.89
CA HIS A 192 19.92 -4.77 0.72
C HIS A 192 19.11 -3.49 1.00
N ILE A 193 17.96 -3.62 1.66
CA ILE A 193 17.13 -2.48 2.10
C ILE A 193 17.93 -1.60 3.07
N GLY A 194 18.63 -2.20 4.03
CA GLY A 194 19.53 -1.51 4.95
C GLY A 194 20.67 -0.77 4.25
N ALA A 195 21.34 -1.43 3.29
CA ALA A 195 22.38 -0.82 2.47
C ALA A 195 21.86 0.34 1.61
N SER A 196 20.57 0.34 1.28
CA SER A 196 19.88 1.43 0.57
C SER A 196 19.45 2.58 1.49
N GLY A 197 19.77 2.53 2.79
CA GLY A 197 19.56 3.62 3.75
C GLY A 197 18.30 3.48 4.63
N PHE A 198 17.55 2.39 4.52
CA PHE A 198 16.40 2.14 5.39
C PHE A 198 16.84 1.48 6.69
N ALA A 199 16.70 2.17 7.82
CA ALA A 199 17.10 1.64 9.12
C ALA A 199 16.20 0.48 9.63
N HIS A 200 14.95 0.42 9.14
CA HIS A 200 13.93 -0.49 9.64
C HIS A 200 13.22 -1.20 8.49
N THR A 201 13.00 -2.50 8.66
CA THR A 201 12.24 -3.36 7.74
C THR A 201 11.75 -4.60 8.47
N HIS A 202 10.57 -5.08 8.10
CA HIS A 202 9.98 -6.33 8.57
C HIS A 202 9.39 -7.11 7.41
N SER A 203 8.94 -8.33 7.69
CA SER A 203 8.25 -9.21 6.75
C SER A 203 6.94 -9.71 7.35
N ASP A 204 6.03 -10.15 6.50
CA ASP A 204 4.85 -10.90 6.92
C ASP A 204 5.22 -12.22 7.59
N VAL A 205 4.89 -12.36 8.87
CA VAL A 205 5.12 -13.61 9.62
C VAL A 205 4.35 -14.75 8.97
N GLY A 206 5.09 -15.66 8.33
CA GLY A 206 4.56 -16.81 7.60
C GLY A 206 4.32 -16.59 6.11
N GLY A 207 4.77 -15.47 5.53
CA GLY A 207 4.61 -15.14 4.11
C GLY A 207 3.18 -14.71 3.76
N TYR A 208 2.96 -14.35 2.50
CA TYR A 208 1.70 -13.80 2.01
C TYR A 208 1.15 -14.55 0.79
N THR A 209 1.97 -14.76 -0.23
CA THR A 209 1.54 -15.27 -1.54
C THR A 209 1.35 -16.79 -1.51
N ASN A 210 0.11 -17.25 -1.70
CA ASN A 210 -0.15 -18.68 -1.93
C ASN A 210 0.43 -19.11 -3.28
N ILE A 211 1.24 -20.18 -3.27
CA ILE A 211 1.81 -20.75 -4.48
C ILE A 211 0.80 -21.71 -5.09
N PHE A 212 0.33 -21.37 -6.29
CA PHE A 212 -0.42 -22.29 -7.14
C PHE A 212 0.56 -23.13 -7.93
N SER A 213 0.47 -24.44 -7.73
CA SER A 213 1.23 -25.40 -8.51
C SER A 213 0.29 -26.38 -9.19
N SER A 214 0.69 -26.92 -10.33
CA SER A 214 -0.02 -28.00 -11.02
C SER A 214 -0.16 -29.26 -10.15
N ILE A 215 0.61 -29.37 -9.07
CA ILE A 215 0.57 -30.47 -8.09
C ILE A 215 -0.20 -30.15 -6.79
N GLY A 216 -0.81 -28.96 -6.68
CA GLY A 216 -1.71 -28.62 -5.57
C GLY A 216 -1.51 -27.23 -4.98
N ASN A 217 -2.45 -26.85 -4.12
CA ASN A 217 -2.38 -25.60 -3.36
C ASN A 217 -1.45 -25.76 -2.17
N PHE A 218 -0.32 -25.06 -2.18
CA PHE A 218 0.49 -24.92 -0.98
C PHE A 218 -0.23 -23.96 -0.03
N THR A 219 -0.32 -24.34 1.24
CA THR A 219 -0.86 -23.51 2.31
C THR A 219 0.14 -23.41 3.44
N ARG A 220 0.10 -22.31 4.19
CA ARG A 220 1.07 -22.01 5.24
C ARG A 220 1.05 -23.12 6.31
N SER A 221 2.19 -23.78 6.51
CA SER A 221 2.35 -24.81 7.55
C SER A 221 2.64 -24.20 8.92
N ALA A 222 2.31 -24.93 9.99
CA ALA A 222 2.64 -24.51 11.36
C ALA A 222 4.15 -24.40 11.59
N ALA A 223 4.94 -25.28 10.97
CA ALA A 223 6.40 -25.26 11.05
C ALA A 223 6.98 -23.99 10.39
N LEU A 224 6.51 -23.64 9.19
CA LEU A 224 6.91 -22.41 8.50
C LEU A 224 6.56 -21.18 9.34
N LEU A 225 5.34 -21.14 9.88
CA LEU A 225 4.90 -20.05 10.75
C LEU A 225 5.78 -19.94 12.01
N GLY A 226 6.15 -21.07 12.63
CA GLY A 226 7.06 -21.10 13.77
C GLY A 226 8.43 -20.51 13.46
N ARG A 227 9.06 -20.96 12.37
CA ARG A 227 10.37 -20.43 11.94
C ARG A 227 10.33 -18.94 11.59
N TRP A 228 9.27 -18.49 10.95
CA TRP A 228 9.12 -17.07 10.63
C TRP A 228 8.92 -16.21 11.89
N ARG A 229 8.22 -16.74 12.91
CA ARG A 229 8.08 -16.07 14.21
C ARG A 229 9.41 -15.95 14.94
N GLU A 230 10.21 -17.02 14.95
CA GLU A 230 11.56 -17.01 15.51
C GLU A 230 12.40 -15.90 14.86
N LEU A 231 12.40 -15.82 13.52
CA LEU A 231 13.12 -14.76 12.80
C LEU A 231 12.56 -13.36 13.13
N SER A 232 11.24 -13.20 13.14
CA SER A 232 10.58 -11.90 13.30
C SER A 232 10.70 -11.34 14.71
N ALA A 233 10.92 -12.18 15.72
CA ALA A 233 11.14 -11.76 17.10
C ALA A 233 12.43 -10.92 17.26
N PHE A 234 13.39 -11.04 16.34
CA PHE A 234 14.65 -10.29 16.34
C PHE A 234 14.68 -9.15 15.29
N ARG A 235 13.51 -8.70 14.82
CA ARG A 235 13.39 -7.59 13.85
C ARG A 235 12.63 -6.41 14.45
N CYS A 236 12.60 -5.29 13.73
CA CYS A 236 11.95 -4.06 14.21
C CYS A 236 10.42 -4.15 14.28
N GLY A 237 9.81 -5.17 13.66
CA GLY A 237 8.37 -5.37 13.66
C GLY A 237 7.99 -6.85 13.62
N PHE A 238 7.04 -7.23 14.48
CA PHE A 238 6.41 -8.55 14.47
C PHE A 238 4.97 -8.37 14.00
N ARG A 239 4.69 -8.70 12.73
CA ARG A 239 3.37 -8.51 12.11
C ARG A 239 2.92 -9.78 11.39
N THR A 240 1.71 -10.22 11.68
CA THR A 240 1.08 -11.36 10.99
C THR A 240 0.18 -10.88 9.85
N THR A 241 -0.09 -11.77 8.90
CA THR A 241 -1.08 -11.56 7.83
C THR A 241 -1.89 -12.82 7.57
N LYS A 242 -3.12 -12.64 7.09
CA LYS A 242 -3.88 -13.73 6.47
C LYS A 242 -3.43 -13.81 5.00
N ALA A 243 -2.80 -14.93 4.62
CA ALA A 243 -2.33 -15.15 3.25
C ALA A 243 -3.49 -14.99 2.24
N THR A 244 -3.19 -14.46 1.06
CA THR A 244 -4.18 -14.34 -0.02
C THR A 244 -4.31 -15.64 -0.79
N PHE A 245 -5.56 -16.00 -1.12
CA PHE A 245 -5.82 -16.86 -2.27
C PHE A 245 -5.76 -15.97 -3.51
N LEU A 246 -4.75 -16.14 -4.36
CA LEU A 246 -4.86 -15.71 -5.76
C LEU A 246 -5.85 -16.69 -6.42
N ARG A 247 -7.15 -16.45 -6.35
CA ARG A 247 -8.12 -17.24 -7.13
C ARG A 247 -8.18 -16.76 -8.56
#